data_AF-A0A8J7IBB5-F1
#
_entry.id   AF-A0A8J7IBB5-F1
#
_cell.length_a   1.000
_cell.length_b   1.000
_cell.length_c   1.000
_cell.angle_alpha   90.00
_cell.angle_beta   90.00
_cell.angle_gamma   90.00
#
_symmetry.space_group_name_H-M   'P 1'
#
loop_
_entity.id
_entity.type
_entity.pdbx_description
1 polymer ?
#
loop_
_entity_poly.entity_id
_entity_poly.type
_entity_poly.pdbx_seq_one_letter_code
_entity_poly.pdbx_strand_id
1 'polypeptide(L)'
;MPQTGIEAIEAGHTVVHEEPSALGMTATAWVSVAMLVLIALVLWKKVPAALGRSLDGRIDAIRRQLAEASELRAEAEKLRAQYEKQLADAQKEAADIRELAEHQAAAIVEKAEEDSAALVRRRKRLAEEQIAVEERAAIAELRETAAKAAVEAARRLIADKHDASADREMIDRSIRQIGGSVH
;
A
#
# COMPACT_ATOMS: atom_id res chain seq x y z
N MET A 1 59.82 41.24 -101.35
CA MET A 1 60.02 39.77 -101.18
C MET A 1 58.75 39.19 -100.58
N PRO A 2 58.37 37.93 -100.90
CA PRO A 2 57.22 37.64 -101.78
C PRO A 2 56.03 36.95 -101.10
N GLN A 3 55.02 36.71 -101.95
CA GLN A 3 53.70 36.09 -101.74
C GLN A 3 53.69 34.65 -101.21
N THR A 4 52.56 34.27 -100.58
CA THR A 4 51.65 33.14 -100.90
C THR A 4 50.32 33.44 -100.17
N GLY A 5 49.10 33.17 -100.60
CA GLY A 5 48.59 32.31 -101.67
C GLY A 5 47.56 31.30 -101.10
N ILE A 6 46.27 31.69 -101.10
CA ILE A 6 45.05 30.86 -101.29
C ILE A 6 44.63 29.84 -100.19
N GLU A 7 43.36 29.96 -99.73
CA GLU A 7 42.32 28.91 -99.52
C GLU A 7 41.21 29.50 -98.59
N ALA A 8 40.06 29.97 -99.07
CA ALA A 8 38.85 29.24 -99.49
C ALA A 8 37.95 28.73 -98.33
N ILE A 9 36.90 29.52 -98.06
CA ILE A 9 35.49 29.13 -97.77
C ILE A 9 35.21 28.33 -96.47
N GLU A 10 34.57 29.00 -95.51
CA GLU A 10 33.33 28.48 -94.94
C GLU A 10 32.34 29.63 -94.62
N ALA A 11 31.14 29.49 -95.15
CA ALA A 11 30.02 30.39 -95.02
C ALA A 11 29.26 30.09 -93.73
N GLY A 12 28.71 31.11 -93.06
CA GLY A 12 27.87 30.86 -91.89
C GLY A 12 27.38 32.09 -91.15
N HIS A 13 26.65 32.98 -91.82
CA HIS A 13 25.68 33.90 -91.21
C HIS A 13 26.19 34.83 -90.09
N THR A 14 26.80 35.96 -90.46
CA THR A 14 26.56 37.19 -89.69
C THR A 14 25.15 37.65 -90.02
N VAL A 15 24.16 37.06 -89.32
CA VAL A 15 22.81 37.62 -89.28
C VAL A 15 22.98 39.04 -88.77
N VAL A 16 22.83 40.00 -89.68
CA VAL A 16 22.62 41.40 -89.31
C VAL A 16 21.29 41.37 -88.55
N HIS A 17 21.38 41.40 -87.23
CA HIS A 17 20.23 41.59 -86.37
C HIS A 17 19.73 43.01 -86.62
N GLU A 18 18.84 43.19 -87.61
CA GLU A 18 17.91 44.31 -87.59
C GLU A 18 17.10 44.14 -86.30
N GLU A 19 17.44 44.92 -85.28
CA GLU A 19 16.59 44.99 -84.11
C GLU A 19 15.23 45.52 -84.58
N PRO A 20 14.13 44.75 -84.44
CA PRO A 20 12.82 45.25 -84.81
C PRO A 20 12.50 46.42 -83.89
N SER A 21 12.69 47.64 -84.39
CA SER A 21 12.37 48.87 -83.69
C SER A 21 10.93 49.26 -84.02
N ALA A 22 10.08 49.24 -83.01
CA ALA A 22 8.72 49.74 -83.10
C ALA A 22 8.67 51.07 -82.34
N LEU A 23 8.17 52.13 -82.99
CA LEU A 23 8.05 53.48 -82.40
C LEU A 23 9.38 54.07 -81.87
N GLY A 24 10.49 53.91 -82.60
CA GLY A 24 11.77 54.57 -82.27
C GLY A 24 12.49 54.04 -81.02
N MET A 25 12.07 52.89 -80.50
CA MET A 25 12.70 52.22 -79.35
C MET A 25 13.21 50.82 -79.75
N THR A 26 14.33 50.40 -79.15
CA THR A 26 14.92 49.08 -79.38
C THR A 26 14.02 47.97 -78.81
N ALA A 27 14.12 46.74 -79.34
CA ALA A 27 13.37 45.60 -78.84
C ALA A 27 13.61 45.35 -77.33
N THR A 28 14.84 45.59 -76.86
CA THR A 28 15.23 45.53 -75.44
C THR A 28 14.50 46.56 -74.58
N ALA A 29 14.24 47.77 -75.11
CA ALA A 29 13.48 48.80 -74.40
C ALA A 29 12.01 48.37 -74.22
N TRP A 30 11.37 47.85 -75.26
CA TRP A 30 10.00 47.31 -75.14
C TRP A 30 9.90 46.12 -74.17
N VAL A 31 10.89 45.22 -74.17
CA VAL A 31 10.98 44.12 -73.19
C VAL A 31 11.14 44.65 -71.77
N SER A 32 11.97 45.68 -71.57
CA SER A 32 12.16 46.30 -70.24
C SER A 32 10.89 46.98 -69.73
N VAL A 33 10.13 47.65 -70.60
CA VAL A 33 8.84 48.26 -70.27
C VAL A 33 7.81 47.19 -69.95
N ALA A 34 7.73 46.11 -70.73
CA ALA A 34 6.84 44.98 -70.45
C ALA A 34 7.18 44.30 -69.10
N MET A 35 8.47 44.16 -68.78
CA MET A 35 8.93 43.62 -67.49
C MET A 35 8.57 44.54 -66.32
N LEU A 36 8.73 45.86 -66.48
CA LEU A 36 8.31 46.85 -65.48
C LEU A 36 6.80 46.81 -65.24
N VAL A 37 5.99 46.72 -66.30
CA VAL A 37 4.53 46.57 -66.20
C VAL A 37 4.17 45.27 -65.48
N LEU A 38 4.83 44.15 -65.80
CA LEU A 38 4.63 42.87 -65.11
C LEU A 38 4.94 42.99 -63.61
N ILE A 39 6.09 43.56 -63.25
CA ILE A 39 6.50 43.76 -61.85
C ILE A 39 5.49 44.66 -61.12
N ALA A 40 5.07 45.76 -61.74
CA ALA A 40 4.05 46.65 -61.18
C ALA A 40 2.72 45.92 -60.95
N LEU A 41 2.31 45.05 -61.88
CA LEU A 41 1.08 44.27 -61.77
C LEU A 41 1.17 43.19 -60.68
N VAL A 42 2.32 42.55 -60.52
CA VAL A 42 2.62 41.58 -59.44
C VAL A 42 2.61 42.25 -58.06
N LEU A 43 3.20 43.44 -57.96
CA LEU A 43 3.18 44.26 -56.74
C LEU A 43 1.76 44.76 -56.42
N TRP A 44 1.02 45.21 -57.44
CA TRP A 44 -0.36 45.68 -57.27
C TRP A 44 -1.31 44.55 -56.86
N LYS A 45 -1.11 43.34 -57.40
CA LYS A 45 -1.81 42.11 -56.98
C LYS A 45 -1.30 41.53 -55.66
N LYS A 46 -0.33 42.18 -54.99
CA LYS A 46 0.18 41.81 -53.66
C LYS A 46 0.66 40.37 -53.54
N VAL A 47 1.14 39.78 -54.63
CA VAL A 47 1.70 38.41 -54.65
C VAL A 47 2.79 38.21 -53.58
N PRO A 48 3.79 39.11 -53.41
CA PRO A 48 4.81 38.91 -52.37
C PRO A 48 4.23 38.97 -50.95
N ALA A 49 3.19 39.77 -50.71
CA ALA A 49 2.53 39.84 -49.41
C ALA A 49 1.71 38.57 -49.11
N ALA A 50 1.08 37.96 -50.12
CA ALA A 50 0.37 36.70 -49.98
C ALA A 50 1.32 35.53 -49.67
N LEU A 51 2.49 35.47 -50.32
CA LEU A 51 3.54 34.51 -49.98
C LEU A 51 4.02 34.71 -48.55
N GLY A 52 4.38 35.94 -48.15
CA GLY A 52 4.80 36.26 -46.78
C GLY A 52 3.78 35.79 -45.73
N ARG A 53 2.50 36.12 -45.94
CA ARG A 53 1.42 35.69 -45.03
C ARG A 53 1.27 34.17 -44.94
N SER A 54 1.50 33.43 -46.04
CA SER A 54 1.44 31.97 -46.01
C SER A 54 2.63 31.35 -45.26
N LEU A 55 3.82 31.94 -45.37
CA LEU A 55 5.02 31.52 -44.64
C LEU A 55 4.86 31.83 -43.15
N ASP A 56 4.39 33.03 -42.81
CA ASP A 56 4.10 33.42 -41.43
C ASP A 56 3.04 32.50 -40.79
N GLY A 57 1.98 32.17 -41.53
CA GLY A 57 0.98 31.21 -41.07
C GLY A 57 1.54 29.81 -40.80
N ARG A 58 2.50 29.34 -41.61
CA ARG A 58 3.22 28.08 -41.37
C ARG A 58 4.13 28.17 -40.15
N ILE A 59 4.86 29.28 -40.00
CA ILE A 59 5.73 29.52 -38.84
C ILE A 59 4.91 29.52 -37.55
N ASP A 60 3.77 30.21 -37.53
CA ASP A 60 2.88 30.25 -36.38
C ASP A 60 2.26 28.89 -36.07
N ALA A 61 1.87 28.12 -37.10
CA ALA A 61 1.39 26.76 -36.91
C ALA A 61 2.46 25.84 -36.28
N ILE A 62 3.69 25.89 -36.79
CA ILE A 62 4.83 25.12 -36.25
C ILE A 62 5.14 25.57 -34.82
N ARG A 63 5.13 26.87 -34.54
CA ARG A 63 5.34 27.40 -33.18
C ARG A 63 4.28 26.91 -32.21
N ARG A 64 3.00 26.91 -32.62
CA ARG A 64 1.90 26.37 -31.80
C ARG A 64 2.07 24.88 -31.54
N GLN A 65 2.36 24.08 -32.57
CA GLN A 65 2.59 22.64 -32.42
C GLN A 65 3.79 22.34 -31.52
N LEU A 66 4.87 23.12 -31.64
CA LEU A 66 6.05 22.96 -30.78
C LEU A 66 5.75 23.35 -29.33
N ALA A 67 4.98 24.43 -29.12
CA ALA A 67 4.54 24.84 -27.79
C ALA A 67 3.66 23.76 -27.14
N GLU A 68 2.66 23.26 -27.85
CA GLU A 68 1.79 22.17 -27.39
C GLU A 68 2.57 20.88 -27.11
N ALA A 69 3.50 20.50 -27.99
CA ALA A 69 4.37 19.34 -27.75
C ALA A 69 5.27 19.52 -26.53
N SER A 70 5.78 20.74 -26.30
CA SER A 70 6.60 21.05 -25.12
C SER A 70 5.79 21.02 -23.82
N GLU A 71 4.55 21.52 -23.87
CA GLU A 71 3.62 21.49 -22.74
C GLU A 71 3.23 20.05 -22.40
N LEU A 72 2.84 19.26 -23.41
CA LEU A 72 2.50 17.84 -23.24
C LEU A 72 3.68 17.04 -22.67
N ARG A 73 4.90 17.34 -23.11
CA ARG A 73 6.11 16.72 -22.56
C ARG A 73 6.34 17.12 -21.10
N ALA A 74 6.17 18.40 -20.77
CA ALA A 74 6.29 18.87 -19.39
C ALA A 74 5.22 18.24 -18.48
N GLU A 75 4.00 18.07 -18.96
CA GLU A 75 2.93 17.36 -18.24
C GLU A 75 3.25 15.88 -18.06
N ALA A 76 3.76 15.20 -19.09
CA ALA A 76 4.17 13.81 -19.01
C ALA A 76 5.32 13.62 -18.00
N GLU A 77 6.30 14.52 -17.98
CA GLU A 77 7.41 14.50 -17.03
C GLU A 77 6.92 14.76 -15.59
N LYS A 78 6.01 15.74 -15.40
CA LYS A 78 5.37 15.97 -14.09
C LYS A 78 4.58 14.75 -13.63
N LEU A 79 3.81 14.14 -14.51
CA LEU A 79 2.99 12.97 -14.19
C LEU A 79 3.86 11.77 -13.83
N ARG A 80 4.96 11.55 -14.57
CA ARG A 80 5.95 10.53 -14.22
C ARG A 80 6.55 10.76 -12.83
N ALA A 81 6.99 11.98 -12.53
CA ALA A 81 7.53 12.30 -11.21
C ALA A 81 6.48 12.09 -10.09
N GLN A 82 5.21 12.42 -10.35
CA GLN A 82 4.13 12.15 -9.41
C GLN A 82 3.90 10.66 -9.20
N TYR A 83 3.94 9.84 -10.25
CA TYR A 83 3.79 8.38 -10.12
C TYR A 83 4.99 7.73 -9.43
N GLU A 84 6.21 8.17 -9.73
CA GLU A 84 7.42 7.69 -9.05
C GLU A 84 7.37 8.00 -7.56
N LYS A 85 6.95 9.22 -7.20
CA LYS A 85 6.75 9.60 -5.80
C LYS A 85 5.65 8.76 -5.15
N GLN A 86 4.49 8.62 -5.79
CA GLN A 86 3.40 7.78 -5.27
C GLN A 86 3.82 6.32 -5.09
N LEU A 87 4.63 5.78 -6.00
CA LEU A 87 5.14 4.43 -5.90
C LEU A 87 6.10 4.28 -4.72
N ALA A 88 7.01 5.25 -4.52
CA ALA A 88 7.91 5.26 -3.37
C ALA A 88 7.16 5.41 -2.05
N ASP A 89 6.17 6.31 -1.99
CA ASP A 89 5.31 6.51 -0.83
C ASP A 89 4.50 5.23 -0.52
N ALA A 90 3.91 4.58 -1.53
CA ALA A 90 3.17 3.33 -1.36
C ALA A 90 4.06 2.16 -0.92
N GLN A 91 5.29 2.06 -1.44
CA GLN A 91 6.26 1.06 -0.99
C GLN A 91 6.64 1.28 0.47
N LYS A 92 6.85 2.53 0.87
CA LYS A 92 7.13 2.88 2.27
C LYS A 92 5.95 2.55 3.16
N GLU A 93 4.74 2.95 2.78
CA GLU A 93 3.52 2.65 3.54
C GLU A 93 3.29 1.14 3.68
N ALA A 94 3.54 0.35 2.62
CA ALA A 94 3.47 -1.10 2.70
C ALA A 94 4.51 -1.69 3.67
N ALA A 95 5.74 -1.15 3.69
CA ALA A 95 6.77 -1.54 4.64
C ALA A 95 6.37 -1.20 6.09
N ASP A 96 5.88 0.02 6.31
CA ASP A 96 5.41 0.50 7.61
C ASP A 96 4.21 -0.35 8.12
N ILE A 97 3.26 -0.68 7.25
CA ILE A 97 2.14 -1.58 7.57
C ILE A 97 2.65 -2.97 7.98
N ARG A 98 3.65 -3.49 7.25
CA ARG A 98 4.21 -4.81 7.55
C ARG A 98 4.93 -4.82 8.89
N GLU A 99 5.76 -3.81 9.16
CA GLU A 99 6.46 -3.68 10.45
C GLU A 99 5.46 -3.53 11.61
N LEU A 100 4.44 -2.69 11.43
CA LEU A 100 3.38 -2.54 12.42
C LEU A 100 2.64 -3.85 12.67
N ALA A 101 2.31 -4.61 11.62
CA ALA A 101 1.64 -5.89 11.75
C ALA A 101 2.51 -6.93 12.47
N GLU A 102 3.82 -6.98 12.17
CA GLU A 102 4.78 -7.86 12.86
C GLU A 102 4.88 -7.49 14.35
N HIS A 103 4.99 -6.20 14.67
CA HIS A 103 5.02 -5.73 16.07
C HIS A 103 3.71 -6.02 16.81
N GLN A 104 2.56 -5.78 16.19
CA GLN A 104 1.26 -6.10 16.79
C GLN A 104 1.08 -7.60 17.00
N ALA A 105 1.49 -8.43 16.04
CA ALA A 105 1.44 -9.87 16.18
C ALA A 105 2.31 -10.34 17.36
N ALA A 106 3.55 -9.83 17.48
CA ALA A 106 4.43 -10.15 18.60
C ALA A 106 3.80 -9.75 19.94
N ALA A 107 3.25 -8.54 20.05
CA ALA A 107 2.59 -8.07 21.26
C ALA A 107 1.33 -8.90 21.62
N ILE A 108 0.56 -9.34 20.63
CA ILE A 108 -0.60 -10.23 20.86
C ILE A 108 -0.14 -11.58 21.38
N VAL A 109 0.93 -12.15 20.82
CA VAL A 109 1.48 -13.44 21.27
C VAL A 109 1.99 -13.32 22.71
N GLU A 110 2.79 -12.31 23.02
CA GLU A 110 3.30 -12.08 24.39
C GLU A 110 2.15 -11.94 25.40
N LYS A 111 1.14 -11.12 25.06
CA LYS A 111 -0.05 -10.97 25.90
C LYS A 111 -0.82 -12.28 26.06
N ALA A 112 -0.99 -13.04 25.00
CA ALA A 112 -1.69 -14.33 25.03
C ALA A 112 -0.94 -15.35 25.90
N GLU A 113 0.40 -15.34 25.87
CA GLU A 113 1.23 -16.17 26.74
C GLU A 113 1.08 -15.76 28.22
N GLU A 114 1.13 -14.47 28.51
CA GLU A 114 0.93 -13.95 29.87
C GLU A 114 -0.46 -14.31 30.42
N ASP A 115 -1.51 -14.07 29.64
CA ASP A 115 -2.89 -14.37 29.98
C ASP A 115 -3.08 -15.89 30.17
N SER A 116 -2.51 -16.71 29.28
CA SER A 116 -2.57 -18.17 29.38
C SER A 116 -1.87 -18.66 30.65
N ALA A 117 -0.69 -18.14 30.96
CA ALA A 117 0.04 -18.48 32.18
C ALA A 117 -0.73 -18.06 33.44
N ALA A 118 -1.35 -16.88 33.42
CA ALA A 118 -2.20 -16.40 34.51
C ALA A 118 -3.45 -17.30 34.69
N LEU A 119 -4.09 -17.71 33.60
CA LEU A 119 -5.24 -18.62 33.63
C LEU A 119 -4.85 -19.99 34.19
N VAL A 120 -3.72 -20.55 33.77
CA VAL A 120 -3.22 -21.83 34.30
C VAL A 120 -2.93 -21.73 35.79
N ARG A 121 -2.22 -20.68 36.23
CA ARG A 121 -1.95 -20.44 37.67
C ARG A 121 -3.25 -20.34 38.49
N ARG A 122 -4.23 -19.60 37.98
CA ARG A 122 -5.54 -19.45 38.63
C ARG A 122 -6.29 -20.77 38.70
N ARG A 123 -6.35 -21.54 37.60
CA ARG A 123 -7.00 -22.86 37.58
C ARG A 123 -6.33 -23.84 38.53
N LYS A 124 -5.00 -23.85 38.57
CA LYS A 124 -4.24 -24.69 39.50
C LYS A 124 -4.59 -24.37 40.94
N ARG A 125 -4.56 -23.09 41.33
CA ARG A 125 -4.95 -22.68 42.69
C ARG A 125 -6.39 -23.08 43.03
N LEU A 126 -7.34 -22.87 42.12
CA LEU A 126 -8.73 -23.28 42.34
C LEU A 126 -8.87 -24.80 42.51
N ALA A 127 -8.12 -25.59 41.74
CA ALA A 127 -8.11 -27.04 41.88
C ALA A 127 -7.50 -27.48 43.22
N GLU A 128 -6.39 -26.86 43.64
CA GLU A 128 -5.77 -27.11 44.95
C GLU A 128 -6.71 -26.74 46.10
N GLU A 129 -7.40 -25.61 46.01
CA GLU A 129 -8.42 -25.18 46.98
C GLU A 129 -9.59 -26.17 47.04
N GLN A 130 -10.10 -26.63 45.90
CA GLN A 130 -11.18 -27.62 45.84
C GLN A 130 -10.72 -28.97 46.44
N ILE A 131 -9.53 -29.45 46.09
CA ILE A 131 -8.97 -30.68 46.66
C ILE A 131 -8.89 -30.57 48.18
N ALA A 132 -8.38 -29.44 48.71
CA ALA A 132 -8.28 -29.24 50.15
C ALA A 132 -9.65 -29.20 50.85
N VAL A 133 -10.69 -28.68 50.19
CA VAL A 133 -12.07 -28.71 50.70
C VAL A 133 -12.61 -30.13 50.73
N GLU A 134 -12.46 -30.88 49.64
CA GLU A 134 -12.91 -32.28 49.55
C GLU A 134 -12.16 -33.20 50.52
N GLU A 135 -10.85 -33.02 50.69
CA GLU A 135 -10.05 -33.78 51.66
C GLU A 135 -10.56 -33.58 53.09
N ARG A 136 -10.87 -32.33 53.47
CA ARG A 136 -11.44 -32.04 54.79
C ARG A 136 -12.82 -32.68 54.96
N ALA A 137 -13.65 -32.67 53.92
CA ALA A 137 -14.96 -33.31 53.93
C ALA A 137 -14.83 -34.84 54.08
N ALA A 138 -13.96 -35.48 53.30
CA ALA A 138 -13.71 -36.92 53.37
C ALA A 138 -13.14 -37.35 54.73
N ILE A 139 -12.23 -36.57 55.34
CA ILE A 139 -11.73 -36.84 56.69
C ILE A 139 -12.84 -36.73 57.73
N ALA A 140 -13.73 -35.73 57.60
CA ALA A 140 -14.87 -35.58 58.50
C ALA A 140 -15.84 -36.77 58.38
N GLU A 141 -16.16 -37.21 57.16
CA GLU A 141 -17.02 -38.36 56.89
C GLU A 141 -16.41 -39.67 57.43
N LEU A 142 -15.09 -39.87 57.24
CA LEU A 142 -14.38 -41.04 57.78
C LEU A 142 -14.43 -41.05 59.31
N ARG A 143 -14.22 -39.90 59.96
CA ARG A 143 -14.32 -39.77 61.43
C ARG A 143 -15.72 -40.08 61.92
N GLU A 144 -16.75 -39.60 61.23
CA GLU A 144 -18.14 -39.88 61.57
C GLU A 144 -18.45 -41.38 61.44
N THR A 145 -18.01 -42.01 60.35
CA THR A 145 -18.20 -43.45 60.11
C THR A 145 -17.47 -44.30 61.15
N ALA A 146 -16.23 -43.95 61.50
CA ALA A 146 -15.47 -44.62 62.54
C ALA A 146 -16.12 -44.46 63.92
N ALA A 147 -16.63 -43.27 64.25
CA ALA A 147 -17.37 -43.03 65.49
C ALA A 147 -18.65 -43.88 65.57
N LYS A 148 -19.42 -43.94 64.47
CA LYS A 148 -20.61 -44.81 64.37
C LYS A 148 -20.26 -46.28 64.57
N ALA A 149 -19.22 -46.78 63.91
CA ALA A 149 -18.76 -48.16 64.04
C ALA A 149 -18.27 -48.49 65.47
N ALA A 150 -17.54 -47.57 66.10
CA ALA A 150 -17.08 -47.73 67.48
C ALA A 150 -18.26 -47.75 68.48
N VAL A 151 -19.24 -46.87 68.32
CA VAL A 151 -20.46 -46.87 69.14
C VAL A 151 -21.26 -48.16 68.94
N GLU A 152 -21.37 -48.66 67.71
CA GLU A 152 -22.07 -49.92 67.44
C GLU A 152 -21.34 -51.12 68.04
N ALA A 153 -20.01 -51.19 67.92
CA ALA A 153 -19.20 -52.23 68.55
C ALA A 153 -19.30 -52.18 70.09
N ALA A 154 -19.25 -50.98 70.68
CA ALA A 154 -19.44 -50.80 72.12
C ALA A 154 -20.85 -51.23 72.57
N ARG A 155 -21.90 -50.91 71.80
CA ARG A 155 -23.27 -51.38 72.06
C ARG A 155 -23.37 -52.91 72.06
N ARG A 156 -22.74 -53.57 71.08
CA ARG A 156 -22.71 -55.04 71.01
C ARG A 156 -21.96 -55.64 72.20
N LEU A 157 -20.79 -55.10 72.54
CA LEU A 157 -20.01 -55.56 73.70
C LEU A 157 -20.78 -55.40 75.03
N ILE A 158 -21.48 -54.28 75.22
CA ILE A 158 -22.32 -54.05 76.39
C ILE A 158 -23.48 -55.06 76.42
N ALA A 159 -24.14 -55.31 75.29
CA ALA A 159 -25.21 -56.30 75.20
C ALA A 159 -24.72 -57.73 75.54
N ASP A 160 -23.52 -58.10 75.09
CA ASP A 160 -22.92 -59.41 75.37
C ASP A 160 -22.45 -59.57 76.83
N LYS A 161 -22.13 -58.46 77.52
CA LYS A 161 -21.59 -58.43 78.90
C LYS A 161 -22.63 -58.04 79.96
N HIS A 162 -23.86 -57.76 79.56
CA HIS A 162 -24.93 -57.35 80.47
C HIS A 162 -25.47 -58.58 81.24
N ASP A 163 -25.08 -58.67 82.51
CA ASP A 163 -25.63 -59.60 83.49
C ASP A 163 -26.26 -58.82 84.67
N ALA A 164 -27.08 -59.50 85.47
CA ALA A 164 -27.79 -58.89 86.60
C ALA A 164 -26.86 -58.35 87.72
N SER A 165 -25.57 -58.74 87.73
CA SER A 165 -24.57 -58.25 88.68
C SER A 165 -23.94 -56.94 88.20
N ALA A 166 -23.59 -56.86 86.92
CA ALA A 166 -23.05 -55.65 86.28
C ALA A 166 -24.04 -54.47 86.36
N ASP A 167 -25.32 -54.75 86.23
CA ASP A 167 -26.40 -53.76 86.34
C ASP A 167 -26.53 -53.18 87.75
N ARG A 168 -26.51 -54.02 88.78
CA ARG A 168 -26.53 -53.55 90.18
C ARG A 168 -25.34 -52.66 90.50
N GLU A 169 -24.16 -53.04 90.03
CA GLU A 169 -22.94 -52.23 90.24
C GLU A 169 -23.01 -50.89 89.49
N MET A 170 -23.63 -50.85 88.31
CA MET A 170 -23.84 -49.62 87.53
C MET A 170 -24.87 -48.69 88.20
N ILE A 171 -25.93 -49.25 88.79
CA ILE A 171 -26.92 -48.51 89.61
C ILE A 171 -26.25 -47.93 90.86
N ASP A 172 -25.48 -48.72 91.62
CA ASP A 172 -24.77 -48.26 92.81
C ASP A 172 -23.70 -47.20 92.51
N ARG A 173 -23.04 -47.26 91.34
CA ARG A 173 -22.14 -46.19 90.86
C ARG A 173 -22.90 -44.92 90.50
N SER A 174 -24.04 -45.04 89.81
CA SER A 174 -24.87 -43.90 89.40
C SER A 174 -25.46 -43.17 90.62
N ILE A 175 -25.92 -43.93 91.62
CA ILE A 175 -26.40 -43.39 92.90
C ILE A 175 -25.26 -42.66 93.64
N ARG A 176 -24.04 -43.21 93.66
CA ARG A 176 -22.87 -42.53 94.25
C ARG A 176 -22.46 -41.27 93.49
N GLN A 177 -22.51 -41.27 92.16
CA GLN A 177 -22.12 -40.11 91.34
C GLN A 177 -23.12 -38.95 91.49
N ILE A 178 -24.42 -39.25 91.56
CA ILE A 178 -25.47 -38.25 91.83
C ILE A 178 -25.42 -37.81 93.29
N GLY A 179 -25.17 -38.72 94.23
CA GLY A 179 -25.01 -38.38 95.66
C GLY A 179 -23.77 -37.55 95.97
N GLY A 180 -22.70 -37.66 95.17
CA GLY A 180 -21.45 -36.91 95.32
C GLY A 180 -21.39 -35.56 94.61
N SER A 181 -22.32 -35.26 93.68
CA SER A 181 -22.39 -33.96 92.99
C SER A 181 -23.35 -32.94 93.63
N VAL A 182 -23.98 -33.32 94.76
CA VAL A 182 -24.93 -32.48 95.52
C VAL A 182 -24.35 -32.05 96.88
N HIS A 183 -23.02 -32.00 97.01
CA HIS A 183 -22.30 -31.22 98.02
C HIS A 183 -21.29 -30.33 97.29
#